data_AF-A0A3D4P3Q3-F1
#
_entry.id   AF-A0A3D4P3Q3-F1
#
_cell.length_a   1.000
_cell.length_b   1.000
_cell.length_c   1.000
_cell.angle_alpha   90.00
_cell.angle_beta   90.00
_cell.angle_gamma   90.00
#
_symmetry.space_group_name_H-M   'P 1'
#
loop_
_entity.id
_entity.type
_entity.pdbx_description
1 polymer ?
#
loop_
_entity_poly.entity_id
_entity_poly.type
_entity_poly.pdbx_seq_one_letter_code
_entity_poly.pdbx_strand_id
1 'polypeptide(L)'
;MSKNIYSFFYTMCRTGAMSPKKAFVAWLWVAICTLSIFLVVPLARTIQKFVSARWGRAFFGYGVLAATAAAFCILVFTLVFRLNVRSPSNYLWLAAVASLYVYFTLQLWRAPEEAVHFLEYGLLGFFLFRALSLTIHDKSIYPTAFLIGSLIGIFDEVLQWMMPGRYWDFRDAGLNALATGLFQVALWEGIKPRIISEKISPKSIRRVSILLTANIIFLGLCASNTPRRVAAYTERLSFLSFLVKEEPMYEFTRRHADPEIGTFYSRLSIADLEKEDAERSGHWGKILKDWKDKDYSLFLREHHPLLHPFLYEMRIHIFRRDRKDEDALKAKDEKSRREALFAACKENMILEKYFGRTLEESTYQWSAEKKAQIAASIDPTKSYRSPVSAGPFQIKERTLWLGILVGLGLLLGLNLAVLRRKDPGRLLSR
;
A
#
# COMPACT_ATOMS: atom_id res chain seq x y z
N MET A 1 44.56 -4.08 17.34
CA MET A 1 43.57 -5.18 17.18
C MET A 1 42.26 -4.64 16.57
N SER A 2 42.34 -4.00 15.39
CA SER A 2 41.24 -3.29 14.70
C SER A 2 40.51 -4.12 13.64
N LYS A 3 40.60 -5.46 13.71
CA LYS A 3 40.15 -6.39 12.65
C LYS A 3 38.68 -6.81 12.69
N ASN A 4 37.90 -6.43 13.71
CA ASN A 4 36.68 -7.19 14.03
C ASN A 4 35.33 -6.67 13.50
N ILE A 5 35.20 -5.43 13.03
CA ILE A 5 34.04 -5.07 12.15
C ILE A 5 34.38 -5.19 10.68
N TYR A 6 35.66 -5.06 10.35
CA TYR A 6 36.15 -5.51 9.07
C TYR A 6 36.06 -7.04 8.92
N SER A 7 35.62 -7.79 9.92
CA SER A 7 35.35 -9.22 9.77
C SER A 7 33.89 -9.52 9.48
N PHE A 8 32.96 -8.84 10.18
CA PHE A 8 31.53 -8.99 9.95
C PHE A 8 31.07 -8.40 8.61
N PHE A 9 31.71 -7.30 8.17
CA PHE A 9 31.49 -6.71 6.84
C PHE A 9 32.61 -6.99 5.80
N TYR A 10 33.81 -7.46 6.19
CA TYR A 10 35.00 -7.45 5.29
C TYR A 10 35.84 -8.75 5.27
N THR A 11 35.46 -9.85 5.95
CA THR A 11 36.04 -11.21 5.72
C THR A 11 35.71 -11.79 4.33
N MET A 12 35.02 -11.04 3.46
CA MET A 12 34.69 -11.48 2.11
C MET A 12 35.43 -10.82 0.94
N CYS A 13 36.20 -9.73 1.12
CA CYS A 13 36.79 -9.03 -0.03
C CYS A 13 38.16 -8.43 0.26
N ARG A 14 39.22 -9.26 0.16
CA ARG A 14 40.55 -8.78 -0.19
C ARG A 14 40.91 -9.37 -1.56
N THR A 15 41.07 -8.47 -2.53
CA THR A 15 41.92 -8.54 -3.72
C THR A 15 42.05 -9.89 -4.42
N GLY A 16 41.43 -10.00 -5.60
CA GLY A 16 41.43 -11.17 -6.46
C GLY A 16 39.98 -11.54 -6.76
N ALA A 17 39.64 -11.66 -8.05
CA ALA A 17 38.36 -12.08 -8.63
C ALA A 17 37.21 -12.40 -7.64
N MET A 18 36.05 -11.75 -7.80
CA MET A 18 34.81 -12.09 -7.09
C MET A 18 34.68 -13.61 -6.94
N SER A 19 34.73 -14.13 -5.71
CA SER A 19 34.43 -15.54 -5.51
C SER A 19 32.96 -15.74 -5.81
N PRO A 20 32.58 -16.52 -6.85
CA PRO A 20 31.18 -16.72 -7.21
C PRO A 20 30.35 -17.24 -6.03
N LYS A 21 30.99 -18.01 -5.13
CA LYS A 21 30.41 -18.52 -3.89
C LYS A 21 29.90 -17.41 -2.96
N LYS A 22 30.64 -16.30 -2.82
CA LYS A 22 30.30 -15.19 -1.92
C LYS A 22 29.11 -14.39 -2.43
N ALA A 23 29.09 -14.13 -3.74
CA ALA A 23 27.94 -13.51 -4.41
C ALA A 23 26.71 -14.40 -4.34
N PHE A 24 26.87 -15.70 -4.61
CA PHE A 24 25.79 -16.68 -4.51
C PHE A 24 25.17 -16.70 -3.12
N VAL A 25 25.97 -16.81 -2.05
CA VAL A 25 25.47 -16.83 -0.66
C VAL A 25 24.74 -15.53 -0.31
N ALA A 26 25.23 -14.37 -0.75
CA ALA A 26 24.55 -13.10 -0.46
C ALA A 26 23.18 -13.01 -1.14
N TRP A 27 23.08 -13.43 -2.41
CA TRP A 27 21.81 -13.49 -3.13
C TRP A 27 20.88 -14.61 -2.64
N LEU A 28 21.44 -15.71 -2.13
CA LEU A 28 20.65 -16.77 -1.49
C LEU A 28 19.91 -16.24 -0.25
N TRP A 29 20.54 -15.38 0.56
CA TRP A 29 19.84 -14.74 1.69
C TRP A 29 18.73 -13.80 1.24
N VAL A 30 18.93 -13.05 0.15
CA VAL A 30 17.86 -12.25 -0.46
C VAL A 30 16.71 -13.17 -0.89
N ALA A 31 17.01 -14.26 -1.61
CA ALA A 31 16.01 -15.21 -2.10
C ALA A 31 15.25 -15.89 -0.94
N ILE A 32 15.94 -16.32 0.12
CA ILE A 32 15.31 -16.92 1.30
C ILE A 32 14.41 -15.91 2.00
N CYS A 33 14.87 -14.67 2.20
CA CYS A 33 14.08 -13.61 2.83
C CYS A 33 12.83 -13.30 2.00
N THR A 34 12.98 -13.08 0.70
CA THR A 34 11.86 -12.84 -0.23
C THR A 34 10.87 -14.01 -0.25
N LEU A 35 11.37 -15.24 -0.33
CA LEU A 35 10.52 -16.43 -0.33
C LEU A 35 9.78 -16.58 1.00
N SER A 36 10.41 -16.24 2.13
CA SER A 36 9.76 -16.28 3.44
C SER A 36 8.59 -15.31 3.51
N ILE A 37 8.77 -14.07 3.02
CA ILE A 37 7.69 -13.07 2.91
C ILE A 37 6.53 -13.63 2.08
N PHE A 38 6.82 -14.15 0.88
CA PHE A 38 5.77 -14.69 0.00
C PHE A 38 5.07 -15.92 0.57
N LEU A 39 5.77 -16.79 1.31
CA LEU A 39 5.18 -17.97 1.94
C LEU A 39 4.34 -17.63 3.16
N VAL A 40 4.58 -16.49 3.81
CA VAL A 40 3.73 -16.00 4.90
C VAL A 40 2.36 -15.59 4.37
N VAL A 41 2.25 -15.08 3.13
CA VAL A 41 0.98 -14.63 2.54
C VAL A 41 -0.18 -15.64 2.66
N PRO A 42 -0.05 -16.92 2.22
CA PRO A 42 -1.10 -17.92 2.38
C PRO A 42 -1.29 -18.41 3.82
N LEU A 43 -0.26 -18.32 4.66
CA LEU A 43 -0.28 -18.80 6.04
C LEU A 43 -0.70 -17.72 7.06
N ALA A 44 -0.77 -16.46 6.65
CA ALA A 44 -0.91 -15.30 7.52
C ALA A 44 -2.14 -15.41 8.43
N ARG A 45 -3.31 -15.79 7.89
CA ARG A 45 -4.54 -15.94 8.68
C ARG A 45 -4.43 -17.07 9.71
N THR A 46 -3.76 -18.17 9.36
CA THR A 46 -3.55 -19.30 10.27
C THR A 46 -2.63 -18.91 11.41
N ILE A 47 -1.51 -18.23 11.10
CA ILE A 47 -0.56 -17.71 12.08
C ILE A 47 -1.25 -16.68 12.98
N GLN A 48 -2.00 -15.75 12.40
CA GLN A 48 -2.74 -14.73 13.13
C GLN A 48 -3.73 -15.36 14.12
N LYS A 49 -4.56 -16.32 13.68
CA LYS A 49 -5.50 -17.01 14.56
C LYS A 49 -4.79 -17.73 15.69
N PHE A 50 -3.71 -18.44 15.40
CA PHE A 50 -2.92 -19.17 16.38
C PHE A 50 -2.32 -18.25 17.45
N VAL A 51 -1.61 -17.19 17.03
CA VAL A 51 -0.98 -16.23 17.97
C VAL A 51 -2.04 -15.47 18.76
N SER A 52 -3.13 -15.05 18.10
CA SER A 52 -4.23 -14.34 18.75
C SER A 52 -4.87 -15.17 19.85
N ALA A 53 -5.06 -16.47 19.62
CA ALA A 53 -5.65 -17.37 20.61
C ALA A 53 -4.74 -17.60 21.82
N ARG A 54 -3.41 -17.58 21.64
CA ARG A 54 -2.47 -17.94 22.71
C ARG A 54 -1.94 -16.73 23.50
N TRP A 55 -1.64 -15.62 22.82
CA TRP A 55 -0.93 -14.47 23.38
C TRP A 55 -1.59 -13.12 23.07
N GLY A 56 -2.69 -13.12 22.31
CA GLY A 56 -3.37 -11.91 21.85
C GLY A 56 -2.68 -11.23 20.67
N ARG A 57 -3.43 -10.45 19.90
CA ARG A 57 -2.92 -9.78 18.67
C ARG A 57 -1.79 -8.79 18.95
N ALA A 58 -1.81 -8.12 20.10
CA ALA A 58 -0.78 -7.13 20.45
C ALA A 58 0.64 -7.72 20.51
N PHE A 59 0.78 -9.04 20.67
CA PHE A 59 2.06 -9.73 20.67
C PHE A 59 2.88 -9.46 19.41
N PHE A 60 2.25 -9.36 18.23
CA PHE A 60 2.94 -9.03 16.99
C PHE A 60 3.62 -7.65 17.06
N GLY A 61 2.87 -6.63 17.50
CA GLY A 61 3.37 -5.27 17.62
C GLY A 61 4.50 -5.16 18.65
N TYR A 62 4.36 -5.79 19.83
CA TYR A 62 5.42 -5.83 20.83
C TYR A 62 6.67 -6.57 20.33
N GLY A 63 6.50 -7.67 19.58
CA GLY A 63 7.60 -8.40 18.96
C GLY A 63 8.40 -7.53 17.99
N VAL A 64 7.72 -6.75 17.16
CA VAL A 64 8.36 -5.79 16.24
C VAL A 64 9.09 -4.71 17.01
N LEU A 65 8.46 -4.08 18.02
CA LEU A 65 9.11 -3.06 18.85
C LEU A 65 10.36 -3.59 19.56
N ALA A 66 10.29 -4.81 20.12
CA ALA A 66 11.43 -5.46 20.77
C ALA A 66 12.55 -5.76 19.77
N ALA A 67 12.24 -6.26 18.58
CA ALA A 67 13.22 -6.51 17.53
C ALA A 67 13.89 -5.22 17.04
N THR A 68 13.12 -4.14 16.83
CA THR A 68 13.64 -2.81 16.48
C THR A 68 14.57 -2.27 17.58
N ALA A 69 14.15 -2.35 18.84
CA ALA A 69 14.97 -1.91 19.98
C ALA A 69 16.27 -2.72 20.09
N ALA A 70 16.20 -4.05 19.95
CA ALA A 70 17.37 -4.92 19.96
C ALA A 70 18.33 -4.58 18.81
N ALA A 71 17.83 -4.42 17.58
CA ALA A 71 18.64 -4.04 16.42
C ALA A 71 19.31 -2.68 16.62
N PHE A 72 18.59 -1.68 17.15
CA PHE A 72 19.14 -0.37 17.48
C PHE A 72 20.25 -0.47 18.52
N CYS A 73 20.02 -1.19 19.63
CA CYS A 73 21.03 -1.40 20.67
C CYS A 73 22.28 -2.11 20.13
N ILE A 74 22.12 -3.16 19.32
CA ILE A 74 23.23 -3.89 18.70
C ILE A 74 24.03 -2.97 17.77
N LEU A 75 23.36 -2.15 16.95
CA LEU A 75 24.00 -1.20 16.04
C LEU A 75 24.78 -0.12 16.81
N VAL A 76 24.16 0.51 17.80
CA VAL A 76 24.81 1.54 18.64
C VAL A 76 25.99 0.95 19.39
N PHE A 77 25.81 -0.22 20.03
CA PHE A 77 26.90 -0.93 20.71
C PHE A 77 28.08 -1.20 19.77
N THR A 78 27.79 -1.68 18.56
CA THR A 78 28.81 -1.95 17.55
C THR A 78 29.52 -0.67 17.10
N LEU A 79 28.79 0.43 16.86
CA LEU A 79 29.37 1.70 16.46
C LEU A 79 30.28 2.29 17.55
N VAL A 80 29.81 2.30 18.81
CA VAL A 80 30.54 2.87 19.95
C VAL A 80 31.74 2.02 20.33
N PHE A 81 31.50 0.75 20.68
CA PHE A 81 32.50 -0.06 21.38
C PHE A 81 33.39 -0.87 20.45
N ARG A 82 32.87 -1.21 19.27
CA ARG A 82 33.61 -2.04 18.31
C ARG A 82 34.28 -1.16 17.26
N LEU A 83 33.56 -0.17 16.71
CA LEU A 83 34.03 0.66 15.60
C LEU A 83 34.66 1.98 16.03
N ASN A 84 34.49 2.39 17.29
CA ASN A 84 34.94 3.69 17.80
C ASN A 84 34.45 4.88 16.95
N VAL A 85 33.26 4.78 16.36
CA VAL A 85 32.60 5.93 15.74
C VAL A 85 32.14 6.85 16.88
N ARG A 86 32.45 8.15 16.81
CA ARG A 86 32.09 9.13 17.85
C ARG A 86 31.28 10.31 17.31
N SER A 87 30.84 10.23 16.05
CA SER A 87 30.08 11.28 15.38
C SER A 87 28.63 11.32 15.90
N PRO A 88 28.17 12.41 16.53
CA PRO A 88 26.79 12.54 17.03
C PRO A 88 25.74 12.40 15.93
N SER A 89 26.05 12.84 14.72
CA SER A 89 25.16 12.77 13.56
C SER A 89 24.75 11.33 13.22
N ASN A 90 25.67 10.37 13.35
CA ASN A 90 25.39 8.96 13.07
C ASN A 90 24.31 8.42 14.02
N TYR A 91 24.41 8.75 15.32
CA TYR A 91 23.44 8.32 16.33
C TYR A 91 22.10 9.01 16.15
N LEU A 92 22.09 10.30 15.78
CA LEU A 92 20.85 11.04 15.49
C LEU A 92 20.08 10.39 14.33
N TRP A 93 20.77 10.04 13.24
CA TRP A 93 20.15 9.38 12.10
C TRP A 93 19.62 7.99 12.44
N LEU A 94 20.38 7.19 13.19
CA LEU A 94 19.90 5.88 13.63
C LEU A 94 18.70 5.99 14.58
N ALA A 95 18.72 6.96 15.50
CA ALA A 95 17.61 7.22 16.40
C ALA A 95 16.36 7.71 15.64
N ALA A 96 16.54 8.56 14.63
CA ALA A 96 15.45 9.02 13.77
C ALA A 96 14.82 7.86 12.98
N VAL A 97 15.64 6.99 12.37
CA VAL A 97 15.12 5.80 11.67
C VAL A 97 14.42 4.85 12.63
N ALA A 98 15.00 4.56 13.80
CA ALA A 98 14.36 3.70 14.80
C ALA A 98 13.04 4.30 15.31
N SER A 99 12.99 5.62 15.53
CA SER A 99 11.77 6.33 15.93
C SER A 99 10.69 6.27 14.86
N LEU A 100 11.04 6.36 13.57
CA LEU A 100 10.10 6.16 12.48
C LEU A 100 9.57 4.72 12.46
N TYR A 101 10.42 3.71 12.68
CA TYR A 101 9.96 2.33 12.81
C TYR A 101 8.97 2.14 13.96
N VAL A 102 9.26 2.72 15.12
CA VAL A 102 8.33 2.72 16.27
C VAL A 102 7.03 3.43 15.90
N TYR A 103 7.11 4.63 15.31
CA TYR A 103 5.94 5.42 14.92
C TYR A 103 5.03 4.64 13.96
N PHE A 104 5.56 4.08 12.87
CA PHE A 104 4.75 3.31 11.93
C PHE A 104 4.20 2.03 12.54
N THR A 105 4.95 1.36 13.42
CA THR A 105 4.44 0.20 14.18
C THR A 105 3.24 0.57 15.05
N LEU A 106 3.29 1.73 15.71
CA LEU A 106 2.17 2.23 16.53
C LEU A 106 0.97 2.67 15.68
N GLN A 107 1.19 3.21 14.47
CA GLN A 107 0.10 3.50 13.53
C GLN A 107 -0.61 2.23 13.06
N LEU A 108 0.12 1.11 12.98
CA LEU A 108 -0.41 -0.20 12.61
C LEU A 108 -1.00 -0.97 13.80
N TRP A 109 -1.14 -0.37 14.99
CA TRP A 109 -1.58 -1.11 16.20
C TRP A 109 -2.98 -1.71 16.12
N ARG A 110 -3.83 -1.23 15.20
CA ARG A 110 -5.16 -1.82 14.92
C ARG A 110 -5.07 -3.15 14.18
N ALA A 111 -3.99 -3.36 13.43
CA ALA A 111 -3.64 -4.57 12.70
C ALA A 111 -2.14 -4.88 12.93
N PRO A 112 -1.75 -5.23 14.17
CA PRO A 112 -0.34 -5.29 14.56
C PRO A 112 0.46 -6.35 13.79
N GLU A 113 -0.21 -7.33 13.18
CA GLU A 113 0.39 -8.28 12.24
C GLU A 113 1.00 -7.61 10.99
N GLU A 114 0.47 -6.47 10.53
CA GLU A 114 1.02 -5.70 9.39
C GLU A 114 2.41 -5.13 9.74
N ALA A 115 2.66 -4.83 11.02
CA ALA A 115 3.97 -4.35 11.46
C ALA A 115 5.08 -5.40 11.31
N VAL A 116 4.74 -6.70 11.28
CA VAL A 116 5.72 -7.77 11.03
C VAL A 116 6.27 -7.67 9.61
N HIS A 117 5.40 -7.43 8.61
CA HIS A 117 5.83 -7.23 7.22
C HIS A 117 6.73 -6.00 7.12
N PHE A 118 6.40 -4.91 7.83
CA PHE A 118 7.24 -3.72 7.88
C PHE A 118 8.68 -4.01 8.37
N LEU A 119 8.83 -4.91 9.36
CA LEU A 119 10.15 -5.36 9.84
C LEU A 119 10.85 -6.26 8.81
N GLU A 120 10.12 -7.19 8.18
CA GLU A 120 10.65 -8.11 7.16
C GLU A 120 11.22 -7.36 5.94
N TYR A 121 10.54 -6.31 5.47
CA TYR A 121 11.04 -5.47 4.38
C TYR A 121 12.26 -4.62 4.78
N GLY A 122 12.37 -4.22 6.05
CA GLY A 122 13.59 -3.63 6.60
C GLY A 122 14.77 -4.59 6.52
N LEU A 123 14.56 -5.85 6.92
CA LEU A 123 15.55 -6.92 6.83
C LEU A 123 15.91 -7.27 5.37
N LEU A 124 14.93 -7.28 4.48
CA LEU A 124 15.18 -7.42 3.04
C LEU A 124 16.09 -6.30 2.53
N GLY A 125 15.85 -5.05 2.95
CA GLY A 125 16.70 -3.90 2.64
C GLY A 125 18.16 -4.09 3.06
N PHE A 126 18.41 -4.75 4.21
CA PHE A 126 19.75 -5.14 4.63
C PHE A 126 20.39 -6.15 3.69
N PHE A 127 19.70 -7.25 3.37
CA PHE A 127 20.24 -8.30 2.51
C PHE A 127 20.49 -7.80 1.09
N LEU A 128 19.60 -6.96 0.55
CA LEU A 128 19.77 -6.30 -0.74
C LEU A 128 21.01 -5.44 -0.77
N PHE A 129 21.22 -4.57 0.24
CA PHE A 129 22.44 -3.77 0.33
C PHE A 129 23.69 -4.67 0.39
N ARG A 130 23.67 -5.72 1.21
CA ARG A 130 24.78 -6.66 1.34
C ARG A 130 25.12 -7.32 0.00
N ALA A 131 24.14 -7.84 -0.73
CA ALA A 131 24.36 -8.47 -2.02
C ALA A 131 24.83 -7.48 -3.09
N LEU A 132 24.22 -6.29 -3.15
CA LEU A 132 24.56 -5.26 -4.14
C LEU A 132 25.93 -4.63 -3.89
N SER A 133 26.38 -4.54 -2.62
CA SER A 133 27.69 -3.98 -2.26
C SER A 133 28.87 -4.73 -2.88
N LEU A 134 28.65 -5.97 -3.33
CA LEU A 134 29.65 -6.77 -4.05
C LEU A 134 29.88 -6.29 -5.49
N THR A 135 28.96 -5.51 -6.06
CA THR A 135 28.99 -5.09 -7.47
C THR A 135 28.83 -3.59 -7.65
N ILE A 136 28.16 -2.89 -6.74
CA ILE A 136 27.89 -1.46 -6.77
C ILE A 136 28.64 -0.80 -5.63
N HIS A 137 29.60 0.06 -5.98
CA HIS A 137 30.50 0.73 -5.04
C HIS A 137 30.31 2.26 -5.06
N ASP A 138 29.16 2.74 -5.51
CA ASP A 138 28.79 4.15 -5.52
C ASP A 138 27.42 4.38 -4.87
N LYS A 139 27.07 5.64 -4.60
CA LYS A 139 25.82 6.02 -3.93
C LYS A 139 24.54 5.52 -4.59
N SER A 140 24.57 5.04 -5.84
CA SER A 140 23.39 4.44 -6.45
C SER A 140 22.97 3.13 -5.79
N ILE A 141 23.80 2.51 -4.94
CA ILE A 141 23.45 1.28 -4.23
C ILE A 141 22.16 1.46 -3.41
N TYR A 142 21.99 2.60 -2.75
CA TYR A 142 20.83 2.91 -1.91
C TYR A 142 19.54 2.98 -2.72
N PRO A 143 19.40 3.83 -3.77
CA PRO A 143 18.21 3.81 -4.61
C PRO A 143 18.04 2.49 -5.37
N THR A 144 19.12 1.78 -5.71
CA THR A 144 19.02 0.44 -6.35
C THR A 144 18.38 -0.57 -5.41
N ALA A 145 18.87 -0.67 -4.17
CA ALA A 145 18.33 -1.57 -3.15
C ALA A 145 16.87 -1.21 -2.82
N PHE A 146 16.58 0.08 -2.65
CA PHE A 146 15.23 0.59 -2.46
C PHE A 146 14.31 0.15 -3.61
N LEU A 147 14.66 0.42 -4.87
CA LEU A 147 13.81 0.11 -6.02
C LEU A 147 13.61 -1.39 -6.24
N ILE A 148 14.60 -2.24 -5.91
CA ILE A 148 14.43 -3.70 -5.94
C ILE A 148 13.49 -4.16 -4.83
N GLY A 149 13.68 -3.65 -3.60
CA GLY A 149 12.77 -3.95 -2.49
C GLY A 149 11.33 -3.47 -2.77
N SER A 150 11.17 -2.31 -3.39
CA SER A 150 9.87 -1.82 -3.85
C SER A 150 9.22 -2.73 -4.90
N LEU A 151 9.97 -3.26 -5.87
CA LEU A 151 9.43 -4.23 -6.84
C LEU A 151 8.97 -5.51 -6.16
N ILE A 152 9.74 -6.00 -5.17
CA ILE A 152 9.35 -7.16 -4.37
C ILE A 152 8.10 -6.83 -3.53
N GLY A 153 7.99 -5.62 -2.99
CA GLY A 153 6.81 -5.10 -2.29
C GLY A 153 5.56 -5.05 -3.15
N ILE A 154 5.67 -4.50 -4.35
CA ILE A 154 4.58 -4.46 -5.33
C ILE A 154 4.16 -5.89 -5.71
N PHE A 155 5.12 -6.78 -5.93
CA PHE A 155 4.81 -8.17 -6.27
C PHE A 155 4.16 -8.94 -5.11
N ASP A 156 4.58 -8.69 -3.87
CA ASP A 156 3.94 -9.26 -2.68
C ASP A 156 2.47 -8.87 -2.61
N GLU A 157 2.15 -7.60 -2.81
CA GLU A 157 0.75 -7.14 -2.87
C GLU A 157 -0.03 -7.80 -4.02
N VAL A 158 0.62 -8.13 -5.15
CA VAL A 158 -0.02 -8.90 -6.23
C VAL A 158 -0.33 -10.32 -5.75
N LEU A 159 0.60 -10.98 -5.05
CA LEU A 159 0.36 -12.30 -4.48
C LEU A 159 -0.75 -12.26 -3.44
N GLN A 160 -0.77 -11.24 -2.58
CA GLN A 160 -1.83 -11.04 -1.61
C GLN A 160 -3.18 -10.88 -2.30
N TRP A 161 -3.27 -10.05 -3.34
CA TRP A 161 -4.50 -9.88 -4.13
C TRP A 161 -5.00 -11.19 -4.77
N MET A 162 -4.09 -12.08 -5.17
CA MET A 162 -4.47 -13.39 -5.70
C MET A 162 -4.99 -14.36 -4.62
N MET A 163 -4.88 -14.02 -3.33
CA MET A 163 -5.36 -14.88 -2.24
C MET A 163 -6.81 -14.55 -1.83
N PRO A 164 -7.67 -15.57 -1.63
CA PRO A 164 -9.08 -15.36 -1.31
C PRO A 164 -9.35 -14.44 -0.11
N GLY A 165 -10.03 -13.32 -0.38
CA GLY A 165 -10.45 -12.32 0.62
C GLY A 165 -9.30 -11.46 1.18
N ARG A 166 -8.16 -11.40 0.49
CA ARG A 166 -7.17 -10.34 0.68
C ARG A 166 -7.37 -9.28 -0.40
N TYR A 167 -6.94 -8.07 -0.11
CA TYR A 167 -7.08 -6.93 -1.00
C TYR A 167 -5.71 -6.39 -1.38
N TRP A 168 -5.63 -5.81 -2.57
CA TRP A 168 -4.50 -4.98 -2.97
C TRP A 168 -4.61 -3.62 -2.26
N ASP A 169 -3.55 -3.16 -1.60
CA ASP A 169 -3.48 -1.79 -1.09
C ASP A 169 -2.18 -1.08 -1.52
N PHE A 170 -2.33 0.06 -2.21
CA PHE A 170 -1.19 0.92 -2.56
C PHE A 170 -0.45 1.43 -1.34
N ARG A 171 -1.15 1.58 -0.21
CA ARG A 171 -0.54 1.94 1.07
C ARG A 171 0.41 0.86 1.56
N ASP A 172 0.04 -0.41 1.44
CA ASP A 172 0.85 -1.52 1.93
C ASP A 172 2.09 -1.72 1.05
N ALA A 173 1.94 -1.65 -0.28
CA ALA A 173 3.09 -1.54 -1.19
C ALA A 173 4.02 -0.36 -0.83
N GLY A 174 3.44 0.78 -0.47
CA GLY A 174 4.16 1.97 -0.03
C GLY A 174 4.90 1.78 1.30
N LEU A 175 4.30 1.09 2.28
CA LEU A 175 4.91 0.75 3.56
C LEU A 175 6.08 -0.22 3.38
N ASN A 176 5.93 -1.23 2.52
CA ASN A 176 7.00 -2.19 2.17
C ASN A 176 8.20 -1.47 1.53
N ALA A 177 7.93 -0.56 0.59
CA ALA A 177 8.96 0.29 0.00
C ALA A 177 9.62 1.21 1.05
N LEU A 178 8.82 1.83 1.91
CA LEU A 178 9.30 2.72 2.98
C LEU A 178 10.23 1.99 3.95
N ALA A 179 9.87 0.77 4.40
CA ALA A 179 10.72 -0.04 5.27
C ALA A 179 12.12 -0.27 4.66
N THR A 180 12.16 -0.68 3.39
CA THR A 180 13.40 -0.86 2.63
C THR A 180 14.18 0.46 2.56
N GLY A 181 13.51 1.56 2.25
CA GLY A 181 14.10 2.90 2.11
C GLY A 181 14.67 3.44 3.43
N LEU A 182 13.95 3.31 4.54
CA LEU A 182 14.42 3.69 5.87
C LEU A 182 15.68 2.92 6.25
N PHE A 183 15.75 1.63 5.90
CA PHE A 183 16.97 0.86 6.10
C PHE A 183 18.13 1.41 5.26
N GLN A 184 17.90 1.79 4.01
CA GLN A 184 18.93 2.42 3.17
C GLN A 184 19.40 3.77 3.74
N VAL A 185 18.49 4.57 4.32
CA VAL A 185 18.84 5.82 5.01
C VAL A 185 19.70 5.55 6.24
N ALA A 186 19.36 4.53 7.04
CA ALA A 186 20.20 4.13 8.18
C ALA A 186 21.62 3.72 7.75
N LEU A 187 21.75 3.01 6.63
CA LEU A 187 23.05 2.66 6.08
C LEU A 187 23.82 3.87 5.54
N TRP A 188 23.15 4.72 4.75
CA TRP A 188 23.77 5.91 4.16
C TRP A 188 24.20 6.89 5.23
N GLU A 189 23.28 7.39 6.06
CA GLU A 189 23.55 8.49 6.98
C GLU A 189 23.96 8.04 8.39
N GLY A 190 23.47 6.89 8.83
CA GLY A 190 23.77 6.34 10.16
C GLY A 190 25.10 5.58 10.19
N ILE A 191 25.34 4.66 9.25
CA ILE A 191 26.55 3.82 9.25
C ILE A 191 27.69 4.44 8.42
N LYS A 192 27.40 5.04 7.27
CA LYS A 192 28.39 5.64 6.36
C LYS A 192 29.50 4.66 5.96
N PRO A 193 29.17 3.54 5.28
CA PRO A 193 30.15 2.53 4.92
C PRO A 193 31.21 3.09 3.95
N ARG A 194 32.49 3.02 4.34
CA ARG A 194 33.63 3.58 3.59
C ARG A 194 33.86 2.99 2.20
N ILE A 195 33.26 1.84 1.90
CA ILE A 195 33.37 1.17 0.59
C ILE A 195 32.60 1.91 -0.51
N ILE A 196 31.69 2.82 -0.15
CA ILE A 196 30.83 3.53 -1.10
C ILE A 196 31.47 4.87 -1.51
N SER A 197 31.72 5.00 -2.81
CA SER A 197 32.18 6.23 -3.43
C SER A 197 31.07 7.27 -3.58
N GLU A 198 31.45 8.53 -3.45
CA GLU A 198 30.59 9.70 -3.67
C GLU A 198 30.19 9.87 -5.14
N LYS A 199 31.04 9.47 -6.09
CA LYS A 199 30.82 9.69 -7.52
C LYS A 199 29.94 8.59 -8.12
N ILE A 200 28.75 8.95 -8.57
CA ILE A 200 27.83 8.02 -9.24
C ILE A 200 28.27 7.79 -10.69
N SER A 201 28.39 6.53 -11.09
CA SER A 201 28.76 6.19 -12.47
C SER A 201 27.58 6.31 -13.45
N PRO A 202 27.81 6.60 -14.75
CA PRO A 202 26.77 6.54 -15.78
C PRO A 202 26.04 5.20 -15.88
N LYS A 203 26.75 4.09 -15.65
CA LYS A 203 26.15 2.74 -15.63
C LYS A 203 25.15 2.61 -14.46
N SER A 204 25.49 3.19 -13.32
CA SER A 204 24.66 3.23 -12.12
C SER A 204 23.41 4.08 -12.32
N ILE A 205 23.51 5.25 -12.99
CA ILE A 205 22.35 6.05 -13.38
C ILE A 205 21.41 5.23 -14.26
N ARG A 206 21.94 4.58 -15.31
CA ARG A 206 21.13 3.72 -16.18
C ARG A 206 20.41 2.61 -15.43
N ARG A 207 21.10 1.95 -14.50
CA ARG A 207 20.50 0.89 -13.66
C ARG A 207 19.34 1.44 -12.83
N VAL A 208 19.54 2.56 -12.14
CA VAL A 208 18.49 3.20 -11.34
C VAL A 208 17.32 3.62 -12.21
N SER A 209 17.56 4.19 -13.40
CA SER A 209 16.49 4.56 -14.34
C SER A 209 15.69 3.34 -14.81
N ILE A 210 16.34 2.23 -15.13
CA ILE A 210 15.64 0.99 -15.54
C ILE A 210 14.77 0.46 -14.40
N LEU A 211 15.30 0.41 -13.18
CA LEU A 211 14.54 -0.06 -12.01
C LEU A 211 13.38 0.87 -11.67
N LEU A 212 13.57 2.19 -11.80
CA LEU A 212 12.52 3.17 -11.59
C LEU A 212 11.43 3.03 -12.66
N THR A 213 11.81 2.88 -13.92
CA THR A 213 10.89 2.56 -15.02
C THR A 213 10.08 1.29 -14.72
N ALA A 214 10.74 0.23 -14.27
CA ALA A 214 10.07 -1.02 -13.92
C ALA A 214 9.05 -0.83 -12.79
N ASN A 215 9.40 -0.09 -11.72
CA ASN A 215 8.48 0.22 -10.63
C ASN A 215 7.26 1.01 -11.11
N ILE A 216 7.48 2.09 -11.87
CA ILE A 216 6.40 2.97 -12.36
C ILE A 216 5.47 2.22 -13.32
N ILE A 217 6.04 1.45 -14.26
CA ILE A 217 5.25 0.63 -15.18
C ILE A 217 4.46 -0.42 -14.40
N PHE A 218 5.09 -1.12 -13.45
CA PHE A 218 4.42 -2.19 -12.71
C PHE A 218 3.28 -1.64 -11.85
N LEU A 219 3.49 -0.53 -11.12
CA LEU A 219 2.42 0.18 -10.43
C LEU A 219 1.31 0.66 -11.37
N GLY A 220 1.69 1.18 -12.54
CA GLY A 220 0.74 1.58 -13.59
C GLY A 220 -0.11 0.41 -14.08
N LEU A 221 0.49 -0.77 -14.25
CA LEU A 221 -0.21 -2.01 -14.60
C LEU A 221 -1.15 -2.45 -13.48
N CYS A 222 -0.72 -2.45 -12.22
CA CYS A 222 -1.57 -2.78 -11.06
C CYS A 222 -2.76 -1.81 -10.94
N ALA A 223 -2.51 -0.51 -11.04
CA ALA A 223 -3.57 0.51 -11.04
C ALA A 223 -4.50 0.39 -12.25
N SER A 224 -3.99 -0.12 -13.37
CA SER A 224 -4.79 -0.40 -14.56
C SER A 224 -5.42 -1.78 -14.52
N ASN A 225 -5.17 -2.63 -13.53
CA ASN A 225 -5.74 -3.98 -13.46
C ASN A 225 -7.20 -3.94 -12.99
N THR A 226 -8.02 -3.21 -13.75
CA THR A 226 -9.45 -3.03 -13.49
C THR A 226 -10.15 -4.37 -13.68
N PRO A 227 -11.28 -4.58 -12.99
CA PRO A 227 -11.88 -5.90 -13.03
C PRO A 227 -12.44 -6.26 -14.43
N ARG A 228 -12.67 -5.28 -15.32
CA ARG A 228 -12.95 -5.54 -16.75
C ARG A 228 -11.76 -6.19 -17.46
N ARG A 229 -10.53 -5.77 -17.14
CA ARG A 229 -9.31 -6.40 -17.67
C ARG A 229 -9.12 -7.79 -17.09
N VAL A 230 -9.38 -7.95 -15.79
CA VAL A 230 -9.38 -9.26 -15.12
C VAL A 230 -10.29 -10.24 -15.84
N ALA A 231 -11.57 -9.88 -16.04
CA ALA A 231 -12.50 -10.69 -16.80
C ALA A 231 -11.93 -11.07 -18.19
N ALA A 232 -11.45 -10.09 -18.95
CA ALA A 232 -10.95 -10.31 -20.31
C ALA A 232 -9.75 -11.28 -20.41
N TYR A 233 -8.78 -11.25 -19.48
CA TYR A 233 -7.66 -12.19 -19.53
C TYR A 233 -7.99 -13.54 -18.87
N THR A 234 -8.90 -13.59 -17.90
CA THR A 234 -9.34 -14.84 -17.28
C THR A 234 -10.22 -15.69 -18.20
N GLU A 235 -10.95 -15.08 -19.13
CA GLU A 235 -11.63 -15.78 -20.22
C GLU A 235 -10.64 -16.55 -21.11
N ARG A 236 -9.44 -15.98 -21.34
CA ARG A 236 -8.39 -16.61 -22.13
C ARG A 236 -7.56 -17.61 -21.33
N LEU A 237 -7.41 -17.37 -20.02
CA LEU A 237 -6.60 -18.14 -19.10
C LEU A 237 -7.49 -18.73 -18.01
N SER A 238 -8.16 -19.83 -18.31
CA SER A 238 -9.19 -20.43 -17.45
C SER A 238 -8.68 -20.78 -16.04
N PHE A 239 -7.39 -21.09 -15.87
CA PHE A 239 -6.77 -21.34 -14.57
C PHE A 239 -6.76 -20.11 -13.64
N LEU A 240 -6.98 -18.90 -14.18
CA LEU A 240 -7.11 -17.65 -13.44
C LEU A 240 -8.55 -17.23 -13.17
N SER A 241 -9.54 -18.02 -13.58
CA SER A 241 -10.97 -17.68 -13.46
C SER A 241 -11.43 -17.36 -12.03
N PHE A 242 -10.72 -17.87 -11.01
CA PHE A 242 -10.99 -17.54 -9.62
C PHE A 242 -10.81 -16.04 -9.31
N LEU A 243 -9.92 -15.33 -10.03
CA LEU A 243 -9.64 -13.90 -9.83
C LEU A 243 -10.83 -12.99 -10.15
N VAL A 244 -11.81 -13.46 -10.93
CA VAL A 244 -13.03 -12.69 -11.22
C VAL A 244 -13.88 -12.49 -9.97
N LYS A 245 -13.72 -13.36 -8.97
CA LYS A 245 -14.47 -13.32 -7.71
C LYS A 245 -13.70 -12.61 -6.58
N GLU A 246 -12.46 -12.21 -6.83
CA GLU A 246 -11.62 -11.51 -5.86
C GLU A 246 -11.82 -9.99 -5.97
N GLU A 247 -11.51 -9.28 -4.90
CA GLU A 247 -11.61 -7.82 -4.83
C GLU A 247 -10.81 -7.15 -5.96
N PRO A 248 -11.29 -6.04 -6.55
CA PRO A 248 -10.55 -5.37 -7.61
C PRO A 248 -9.28 -4.70 -7.07
N MET A 249 -8.17 -4.81 -7.82
CA MET A 249 -6.93 -4.11 -7.44
C MET A 249 -7.10 -2.59 -7.39
N TYR A 250 -7.81 -2.06 -8.38
CA TYR A 250 -8.11 -0.64 -8.46
C TYR A 250 -9.30 -0.39 -9.37
N GLU A 251 -10.09 0.63 -9.01
CA GLU A 251 -11.20 1.08 -9.82
C GLU A 251 -11.19 2.60 -9.94
N PHE A 252 -11.28 3.08 -11.19
CA PHE A 252 -11.33 4.50 -11.49
C PHE A 252 -12.73 5.04 -11.20
N THR A 253 -12.90 5.63 -10.01
CA THR A 253 -14.14 6.26 -9.59
C THR A 253 -14.27 7.69 -10.06
N ARG A 254 -15.51 8.16 -10.22
CA ARG A 254 -15.83 9.55 -10.56
C ARG A 254 -16.12 10.32 -9.27
N ARG A 255 -15.60 11.54 -9.21
CA ARG A 255 -15.92 12.50 -8.15
C ARG A 255 -17.19 13.25 -8.54
N HIS A 256 -18.18 13.25 -7.64
CA HIS A 256 -19.42 13.99 -7.77
C HIS A 256 -19.48 15.07 -6.69
N ALA A 257 -19.79 16.30 -7.09
CA ALA A 257 -19.99 17.41 -6.16
C ALA A 257 -21.49 17.69 -6.07
N ASP A 258 -22.01 17.76 -4.85
CA ASP A 258 -23.40 18.05 -4.55
C ASP A 258 -23.48 19.25 -3.59
N PRO A 259 -24.28 20.29 -3.90
CA PRO A 259 -24.35 21.51 -3.08
C PRO A 259 -24.85 21.29 -1.64
N GLU A 260 -25.70 20.29 -1.40
CA GLU A 260 -26.37 20.05 -0.12
C GLU A 260 -25.58 19.06 0.74
N ILE A 261 -24.91 18.11 0.08
CA ILE A 261 -24.17 17.03 0.74
C ILE A 261 -22.68 17.36 0.83
N GLY A 262 -22.06 17.74 -0.29
CA GLY A 262 -20.62 17.96 -0.41
C GLY A 262 -20.00 17.17 -1.58
N THR A 263 -19.23 16.12 -1.30
CA THR A 263 -18.58 15.30 -2.33
C THR A 263 -18.75 13.82 -2.03
N PHE A 264 -19.10 13.05 -3.04
CA PHE A 264 -19.10 11.58 -3.00
C PHE A 264 -18.46 11.00 -4.26
N TYR A 265 -18.25 9.69 -4.27
CA TYR A 265 -17.57 8.99 -5.35
C TYR A 265 -18.41 7.82 -5.82
N SER A 266 -18.46 7.60 -7.12
CA SER A 266 -19.18 6.48 -7.72
C SER A 266 -18.50 5.98 -8.99
N ARG A 267 -18.63 4.69 -9.26
CA ARG A 267 -18.29 4.05 -10.55
C ARG A 267 -19.19 4.57 -11.68
N LEU A 268 -20.39 4.99 -11.33
CA LEU A 268 -21.42 5.45 -12.24
C LEU A 268 -21.43 6.98 -12.35
N SER A 269 -21.86 7.49 -13.51
CA SER A 269 -22.20 8.92 -13.62
C SER A 269 -23.52 9.19 -12.89
N ILE A 270 -23.82 10.46 -12.58
CA ILE A 270 -25.12 10.83 -11.99
C ILE A 270 -26.26 10.34 -12.88
N ALA A 271 -26.15 10.54 -14.20
CA ALA A 271 -27.16 10.07 -15.15
C ALA A 271 -27.31 8.54 -15.14
N ASP A 272 -26.21 7.79 -14.97
CA ASP A 272 -26.28 6.32 -14.88
C ASP A 272 -26.88 5.86 -13.54
N LEU A 273 -26.59 6.56 -12.43
CA LEU A 273 -27.21 6.29 -11.12
C LEU A 273 -28.73 6.50 -11.20
N GLU A 274 -29.15 7.65 -11.71
CA GLU A 274 -30.56 8.00 -11.90
C GLU A 274 -31.28 7.00 -12.81
N LYS A 275 -30.64 6.62 -13.92
CA LYS A 275 -31.18 5.64 -14.85
C LYS A 275 -31.36 4.27 -14.19
N GLU A 276 -30.33 3.78 -13.49
CA GLU A 276 -30.37 2.46 -12.86
C GLU A 276 -31.40 2.41 -11.71
N ASP A 277 -31.50 3.48 -10.90
CA ASP A 277 -32.52 3.61 -9.85
C ASP A 277 -33.93 3.67 -10.46
N ALA A 278 -34.09 4.35 -11.60
CA ALA A 278 -35.37 4.44 -12.30
C ALA A 278 -35.80 3.12 -12.93
N GLU A 279 -34.90 2.40 -13.58
CA GLU A 279 -35.22 1.20 -14.36
C GLU A 279 -35.26 -0.08 -13.53
N ARG A 280 -34.50 -0.17 -12.43
CA ARG A 280 -34.27 -1.43 -11.69
C ARG A 280 -34.52 -1.37 -10.19
N SER A 281 -35.07 -0.29 -9.67
CA SER A 281 -35.36 -0.12 -8.22
C SER A 281 -36.13 -1.29 -7.61
N GLY A 282 -37.18 -1.80 -8.25
CA GLY A 282 -37.93 -2.95 -7.74
C GLY A 282 -37.09 -4.23 -7.63
N HIS A 283 -36.20 -4.48 -8.60
CA HIS A 283 -35.29 -5.63 -8.59
C HIS A 283 -34.23 -5.49 -7.50
N TRP A 284 -33.56 -4.33 -7.43
CA TRP A 284 -32.52 -4.06 -6.43
C TRP A 284 -33.08 -3.98 -5.02
N GLY A 285 -34.24 -3.36 -4.84
CA GLY A 285 -34.97 -3.31 -3.58
C GLY A 285 -35.27 -4.70 -3.06
N LYS A 286 -35.81 -5.59 -3.90
CA LYS A 286 -36.05 -7.00 -3.53
C LYS A 286 -34.78 -7.71 -3.08
N ILE A 287 -33.68 -7.58 -3.81
CA ILE A 287 -32.39 -8.18 -3.40
C ILE A 287 -31.97 -7.65 -2.02
N LEU A 288 -32.07 -6.34 -1.77
CA LEU A 288 -31.74 -5.78 -0.46
C LEU A 288 -32.65 -6.30 0.66
N LYS A 289 -33.94 -6.54 0.39
CA LYS A 289 -34.87 -7.17 1.35
C LYS A 289 -34.45 -8.61 1.66
N ASP A 290 -34.19 -9.41 0.63
CA ASP A 290 -33.81 -10.83 0.74
C ASP A 290 -32.44 -11.04 1.42
N TRP A 291 -31.61 -10.00 1.45
CA TRP A 291 -30.27 -9.98 2.04
C TRP A 291 -30.17 -9.22 3.36
N LYS A 292 -31.28 -8.79 3.94
CA LYS A 292 -31.27 -7.98 5.17
C LYS A 292 -30.51 -8.64 6.32
N ASP A 293 -30.82 -9.92 6.56
CA ASP A 293 -30.30 -10.68 7.70
C ASP A 293 -29.13 -11.60 7.30
N LYS A 294 -28.64 -11.49 6.07
CA LYS A 294 -27.52 -12.29 5.55
C LYS A 294 -26.19 -11.60 5.82
N ASP A 295 -25.12 -12.39 5.74
CA ASP A 295 -23.77 -11.91 5.93
C ASP A 295 -23.38 -10.84 4.90
N TYR A 296 -22.86 -9.71 5.41
CA TYR A 296 -22.48 -8.56 4.59
C TYR A 296 -21.29 -8.87 3.67
N SER A 297 -20.30 -9.63 4.15
CA SER A 297 -19.15 -10.01 3.34
C SER A 297 -19.54 -10.96 2.21
N LEU A 298 -20.48 -11.86 2.46
CA LEU A 298 -21.07 -12.72 1.43
C LEU A 298 -21.84 -11.90 0.39
N PHE A 299 -22.59 -10.88 0.81
CA PHE A 299 -23.29 -9.98 -0.11
C PHE A 299 -22.32 -9.33 -1.11
N LEU A 300 -21.22 -8.74 -0.61
CA LEU A 300 -20.25 -8.04 -1.45
C LEU A 300 -19.57 -8.98 -2.45
N ARG A 301 -19.37 -10.24 -2.06
CA ARG A 301 -18.81 -11.28 -2.93
C ARG A 301 -19.76 -11.73 -4.04
N GLU A 302 -21.06 -11.83 -3.75
CA GLU A 302 -22.07 -12.24 -4.73
C GLU A 302 -22.48 -11.09 -5.66
N HIS A 303 -22.61 -9.88 -5.12
CA HIS A 303 -23.02 -8.68 -5.87
C HIS A 303 -21.82 -7.79 -6.19
N HIS A 304 -20.86 -8.36 -6.92
CA HIS A 304 -19.58 -7.75 -7.22
C HIS A 304 -19.71 -6.39 -7.99
N PRO A 305 -18.83 -5.40 -7.76
CA PRO A 305 -18.88 -4.09 -8.42
C PRO A 305 -18.85 -4.13 -9.96
N LEU A 306 -18.33 -5.21 -10.55
CA LEU A 306 -18.40 -5.44 -12.00
C LEU A 306 -19.80 -5.72 -12.51
N LEU A 307 -20.54 -6.53 -11.78
CA LEU A 307 -21.83 -7.05 -12.22
C LEU A 307 -22.92 -6.06 -11.82
N HIS A 308 -22.86 -5.59 -10.57
CA HIS A 308 -23.89 -4.77 -9.97
C HIS A 308 -23.29 -3.51 -9.28
N PRO A 309 -22.60 -2.61 -10.01
CA PRO A 309 -21.92 -1.44 -9.43
C PRO A 309 -22.86 -0.55 -8.60
N PHE A 310 -24.10 -0.37 -9.08
CA PHE A 310 -25.14 0.40 -8.38
C PHE A 310 -25.51 -0.23 -7.03
N LEU A 311 -25.90 -1.50 -7.04
CA LEU A 311 -26.32 -2.24 -5.85
C LEU A 311 -25.17 -2.35 -4.84
N TYR A 312 -23.95 -2.61 -5.32
CA TYR A 312 -22.75 -2.71 -4.51
C TYR A 312 -22.48 -1.39 -3.75
N GLU A 313 -22.47 -0.26 -4.45
CA GLU A 313 -22.24 1.05 -3.85
C GLU A 313 -23.34 1.44 -2.87
N MET A 314 -24.61 1.23 -3.25
CA MET A 314 -25.75 1.47 -2.37
C MET A 314 -25.61 0.71 -1.06
N ARG A 315 -25.23 -0.58 -1.12
CA ARG A 315 -25.06 -1.42 0.07
C ARG A 315 -23.94 -0.91 0.98
N ILE A 316 -22.85 -0.41 0.42
CA ILE A 316 -21.74 0.18 1.21
C ILE A 316 -22.18 1.49 1.86
N HIS A 317 -22.92 2.35 1.15
CA HIS A 317 -23.49 3.57 1.73
C HIS A 317 -24.44 3.25 2.89
N ILE A 318 -25.32 2.26 2.74
CA ILE A 318 -26.19 1.76 3.82
C ILE A 318 -25.36 1.29 5.01
N PHE A 319 -24.38 0.41 4.78
CA PHE A 319 -23.53 -0.13 5.85
C PHE A 319 -22.81 0.99 6.61
N ARG A 320 -22.23 1.95 5.88
CA ARG A 320 -21.52 3.07 6.49
C ARG A 320 -22.44 3.98 7.29
N ARG A 321 -23.62 4.30 6.74
CA ARG A 321 -24.66 5.09 7.43
C ARG A 321 -25.03 4.43 8.75
N ASP A 322 -25.40 3.15 8.70
CA ASP A 322 -25.87 2.41 9.86
C ASP A 322 -24.75 2.22 10.90
N ARG A 323 -23.51 1.98 10.44
CA ARG A 323 -22.35 1.93 11.33
C ARG A 323 -22.08 3.26 12.03
N LYS A 324 -22.26 4.38 11.34
CA LYS A 324 -22.07 5.71 11.94
C LYS A 324 -23.18 6.06 12.91
N ASP A 325 -24.39 5.60 12.66
CA ASP A 325 -25.49 5.70 13.62
C ASP A 325 -25.20 4.87 14.89
N GLU A 326 -24.71 3.64 14.75
CA GLU A 326 -24.25 2.84 15.90
C GLU A 326 -23.07 3.48 16.66
N ASP A 327 -22.09 4.04 15.94
CA ASP A 327 -20.95 4.72 16.55
C ASP A 327 -21.43 5.91 17.40
N ALA A 328 -22.49 6.61 16.97
CA ALA A 328 -23.10 7.69 17.74
C ALA A 328 -23.74 7.18 19.03
N LEU A 329 -24.45 6.04 18.99
CA LEU A 329 -25.04 5.42 20.20
C LEU A 329 -23.97 4.98 21.21
N LYS A 330 -22.78 4.61 20.74
CA LYS A 330 -21.64 4.13 21.55
C LYS A 330 -20.66 5.24 21.93
N ALA A 331 -20.88 6.48 21.48
CA ALA A 331 -19.96 7.58 21.70
C ALA A 331 -19.87 7.95 23.19
N LYS A 332 -18.64 8.19 23.67
CA LYS A 332 -18.39 8.55 25.08
C LYS A 332 -18.58 10.04 25.36
N ASP A 333 -18.59 10.85 24.31
CA ASP A 333 -18.66 12.30 24.38
C ASP A 333 -19.55 12.88 23.28
N GLU A 334 -20.14 14.04 23.56
CA GLU A 334 -21.12 14.69 22.68
C GLU A 334 -20.52 15.10 21.32
N LYS A 335 -19.23 15.42 21.27
CA LYS A 335 -18.57 15.79 20.02
C LYS A 335 -18.47 14.59 19.08
N SER A 336 -17.94 13.47 19.57
CA SER A 336 -17.87 12.21 18.81
C SER A 336 -19.26 11.74 18.37
N ARG A 337 -20.27 11.88 19.24
CA ARG A 337 -21.67 11.57 18.91
C ARG A 337 -22.16 12.40 17.73
N ARG A 338 -22.00 13.73 17.79
CA ARG A 338 -22.42 14.64 16.71
C ARG A 338 -21.67 14.40 15.40
N GLU A 339 -20.37 14.12 15.45
CA GLU A 339 -19.58 13.80 14.25
C GLU A 339 -20.05 12.51 13.58
N ALA A 340 -20.38 11.49 14.37
CA ALA A 340 -20.93 10.23 13.87
C ALA A 340 -22.34 10.42 13.28
N LEU A 341 -23.23 11.14 13.96
CA LEU A 341 -24.57 11.49 13.44
C LEU A 341 -24.52 12.34 12.17
N PHE A 342 -23.60 13.30 12.09
CA PHE A 342 -23.37 14.11 10.89
C PHE A 342 -23.00 13.23 9.69
N ALA A 343 -22.05 12.30 9.86
CA ALA A 343 -21.68 11.37 8.81
C ALA A 343 -22.87 10.47 8.42
N ALA A 344 -23.59 9.91 9.39
CA ALA A 344 -24.75 9.06 9.11
C ALA A 344 -25.84 9.81 8.33
N CYS A 345 -26.17 11.04 8.74
CA CYS A 345 -27.14 11.88 8.05
C CYS A 345 -26.72 12.17 6.60
N LYS A 346 -25.46 12.59 6.38
CA LYS A 346 -24.97 12.92 5.04
C LYS A 346 -24.89 11.68 4.13
N GLU A 347 -24.57 10.49 4.66
CA GLU A 347 -24.68 9.23 3.93
C GLU A 347 -26.14 8.89 3.58
N ASN A 348 -27.09 9.16 4.49
CA ASN A 348 -28.52 8.99 4.20
C ASN A 348 -29.00 9.92 3.08
N MET A 349 -28.54 11.18 3.05
CA MET A 349 -28.88 12.12 1.98
C MET A 349 -28.36 11.63 0.61
N ILE A 350 -27.19 10.99 0.55
CA ILE A 350 -26.70 10.35 -0.69
C ILE A 350 -27.65 9.25 -1.13
N LEU A 351 -28.07 8.38 -0.20
CA LEU A 351 -29.01 7.30 -0.47
C LEU A 351 -30.37 7.82 -0.96
N GLU A 352 -30.93 8.83 -0.31
CA GLU A 352 -32.22 9.41 -0.69
C GLU A 352 -32.17 10.11 -2.06
N LYS A 353 -31.07 10.80 -2.37
CA LYS A 353 -30.96 11.59 -3.60
C LYS A 353 -30.60 10.77 -4.84
N TYR A 354 -29.73 9.77 -4.69
CA TYR A 354 -29.16 9.03 -5.83
C TYR A 354 -29.57 7.56 -5.90
N PHE A 355 -30.18 7.03 -4.84
CA PHE A 355 -30.66 5.64 -4.75
C PHE A 355 -32.11 5.58 -4.23
N GLY A 356 -32.85 6.68 -4.35
CA GLY A 356 -34.08 6.94 -3.62
C GLY A 356 -35.19 5.93 -3.88
N ARG A 357 -35.44 5.59 -5.16
CA ARG A 357 -36.49 4.63 -5.53
C ARG A 357 -36.13 3.23 -5.05
N THR A 358 -34.87 2.83 -5.19
CA THR A 358 -34.40 1.55 -4.67
C THR A 358 -34.46 1.50 -3.14
N LEU A 359 -34.18 2.62 -2.48
CA LEU A 359 -34.26 2.74 -1.02
C LEU A 359 -35.72 2.56 -0.56
N GLU A 360 -36.68 3.18 -1.25
CA GLU A 360 -38.13 2.98 -1.07
C GLU A 360 -38.55 1.53 -1.25
N GLU A 361 -38.05 0.87 -2.29
CA GLU A 361 -38.33 -0.53 -2.56
C GLU A 361 -37.57 -1.50 -1.63
N SER A 362 -36.77 -1.01 -0.69
CA SER A 362 -35.99 -1.82 0.26
C SER A 362 -36.64 -1.87 1.66
N THR A 363 -35.90 -2.31 2.69
CA THR A 363 -36.30 -2.15 4.11
C THR A 363 -35.33 -1.25 4.90
N TYR A 364 -34.49 -0.48 4.20
CA TYR A 364 -33.41 0.32 4.79
C TYR A 364 -33.74 1.80 4.98
N GLN A 365 -34.99 2.22 4.72
CA GLN A 365 -35.42 3.59 4.96
C GLN A 365 -35.38 3.96 6.44
N TRP A 366 -35.00 5.20 6.72
CA TRP A 366 -35.16 5.80 8.03
C TRP A 366 -36.56 6.42 8.16
N SER A 367 -37.16 6.30 9.34
CA SER A 367 -38.43 6.96 9.64
C SER A 367 -38.28 8.48 9.60
N ALA A 368 -39.39 9.19 9.36
CA ALA A 368 -39.40 10.65 9.31
C ALA A 368 -38.94 11.26 10.65
N GLU A 369 -39.34 10.66 11.77
CA GLU A 369 -38.96 11.10 13.12
C GLU A 369 -37.46 10.99 13.33
N LYS A 370 -36.85 9.85 12.96
CA LYS A 370 -35.41 9.63 13.07
C LYS A 370 -34.63 10.66 12.25
N LYS A 371 -35.08 10.94 11.02
CA LYS A 371 -34.46 11.93 10.15
C LYS A 371 -34.52 13.33 10.76
N ALA A 372 -35.68 13.75 11.26
CA ALA A 372 -35.87 15.05 11.89
C ALA A 372 -35.00 15.20 13.15
N GLN A 373 -34.94 14.16 13.99
CA GLN A 373 -34.12 14.16 15.20
C GLN A 373 -32.64 14.32 14.91
N ILE A 374 -32.12 13.57 13.93
CA ILE A 374 -30.70 13.63 13.56
C ILE A 374 -30.39 14.97 12.88
N ALA A 375 -31.24 15.43 11.96
CA ALA A 375 -31.06 16.71 11.25
C ALA A 375 -31.01 17.90 12.22
N ALA A 376 -31.82 17.90 13.28
CA ALA A 376 -31.81 18.93 14.32
C ALA A 376 -30.51 18.97 15.14
N SER A 377 -29.73 17.89 15.14
CA SER A 377 -28.51 17.74 15.93
C SER A 377 -27.21 18.08 15.19
N ILE A 378 -27.31 18.43 13.89
CA ILE A 378 -26.15 18.64 13.01
C ILE A 378 -26.19 20.01 12.35
N ASP A 379 -25.02 20.51 11.96
CA ASP A 379 -24.91 21.70 11.13
C ASP A 379 -25.15 21.33 9.65
N PRO A 380 -26.23 21.81 9.01
CA PRO A 380 -26.55 21.47 7.64
C PRO A 380 -25.57 22.09 6.63
N THR A 381 -24.96 23.23 6.97
CA THR A 381 -24.07 24.00 6.08
C THR A 381 -22.70 23.34 5.92
N LYS A 382 -22.34 22.46 6.86
CA LYS A 382 -21.08 21.74 6.84
C LYS A 382 -21.03 20.75 5.67
N SER A 383 -20.03 20.91 4.82
CA SER A 383 -19.77 20.02 3.68
C SER A 383 -19.24 18.66 4.15
N TYR A 384 -19.73 17.58 3.52
CA TYR A 384 -19.31 16.21 3.79
C TYR A 384 -18.56 15.60 2.60
N ARG A 385 -17.50 14.85 2.88
CA ARG A 385 -16.81 14.02 1.90
C ARG A 385 -17.02 12.56 2.25
N SER A 386 -17.86 11.86 1.48
CA SER A 386 -18.03 10.41 1.65
C SER A 386 -16.74 9.69 1.25
N PRO A 387 -16.21 8.77 2.09
CA PRO A 387 -15.09 7.91 1.72
C PRO A 387 -15.55 6.66 0.96
N VAL A 388 -16.86 6.43 0.81
CA VAL A 388 -17.37 5.30 0.02
C VAL A 388 -16.89 5.47 -1.42
N SER A 389 -16.27 4.42 -1.95
CA SER A 389 -15.67 4.41 -3.29
C SER A 389 -14.60 5.49 -3.52
N ALA A 390 -14.09 6.13 -2.46
CA ALA A 390 -13.03 7.11 -2.57
C ALA A 390 -11.69 6.39 -2.75
N GLY A 391 -11.32 6.09 -4.00
CA GLY A 391 -9.98 5.57 -4.32
C GLY A 391 -8.87 6.54 -3.89
N PRO A 392 -7.64 6.04 -3.63
CA PRO A 392 -6.48 6.84 -3.22
C PRO A 392 -6.14 7.95 -4.22
N PHE A 393 -6.45 7.75 -5.51
CA PHE A 393 -6.25 8.76 -6.55
C PHE A 393 -7.54 8.96 -7.36
N GLN A 394 -7.84 10.20 -7.73
CA GLN A 394 -9.04 10.52 -8.53
C GLN A 394 -8.59 10.98 -9.93
N ILE A 395 -7.78 10.12 -10.58
CA ILE A 395 -7.19 10.38 -11.88
C ILE A 395 -7.80 9.46 -12.92
N LYS A 396 -8.02 9.94 -14.14
CA LYS A 396 -8.42 9.07 -15.24
C LYS A 396 -7.25 8.17 -15.62
N GLU A 397 -7.53 6.94 -16.03
CA GLU A 397 -6.49 6.01 -16.48
C GLU A 397 -5.60 6.58 -17.59
N ARG A 398 -6.19 7.29 -18.56
CA ARG A 398 -5.44 7.97 -19.64
C ARG A 398 -4.44 8.99 -19.07
N THR A 399 -4.85 9.72 -18.04
CA THR A 399 -3.99 10.70 -17.36
C THR A 399 -2.85 10.02 -16.60
N LEU A 400 -3.13 8.88 -15.96
CA LEU A 400 -2.10 8.05 -15.33
C LEU A 400 -1.02 7.64 -16.36
N TRP A 401 -1.42 7.01 -17.46
CA TRP A 401 -0.46 6.55 -18.48
C TRP A 401 0.26 7.68 -19.19
N LEU A 402 -0.41 8.82 -19.44
CA LEU A 402 0.26 10.00 -19.97
C LEU A 402 1.36 10.49 -19.02
N GLY A 403 1.07 10.55 -17.72
CA GLY A 403 2.05 10.90 -16.70
C GLY A 403 3.23 9.93 -16.66
N ILE A 404 2.96 8.62 -16.76
CA ILE A 404 3.99 7.58 -16.85
C ILE A 404 4.86 7.82 -18.10
N LEU A 405 4.27 7.98 -19.28
CA LEU A 405 5.01 8.20 -20.53
C LEU A 405 5.89 9.46 -20.49
N VAL A 406 5.38 10.56 -19.92
CA VAL A 406 6.16 11.78 -19.69
C VAL A 406 7.36 11.49 -18.76
N GLY A 407 7.13 10.80 -17.64
CA GLY A 407 8.19 10.38 -16.73
C GLY A 407 9.26 9.51 -17.39
N LEU A 408 8.85 8.55 -18.23
CA LEU A 408 9.76 7.71 -19.01
C LEU A 408 10.58 8.52 -20.02
N GLY A 409 9.96 9.49 -20.69
CA GLY A 409 10.64 10.43 -21.59
C GLY A 409 11.70 11.26 -20.88
N LEU A 410 11.41 11.76 -19.66
CA LEU A 410 12.38 12.47 -18.84
C LEU A 410 13.56 11.57 -18.41
N LEU A 411 13.29 10.32 -18.03
CA LEU A 411 14.35 9.36 -17.70
C LEU A 411 15.22 9.02 -18.91
N LEU A 412 14.64 8.89 -20.09
CA LEU A 412 15.39 8.69 -21.33
C LEU A 412 16.27 9.90 -21.62
N GLY A 413 15.72 11.12 -21.53
CA GLY A 413 16.47 12.37 -21.70
C GLY A 413 17.66 12.48 -20.75
N LEU A 414 17.46 12.15 -19.47
CA LEU A 414 18.54 12.09 -18.47
C LEU A 414 19.65 11.10 -18.88
N ASN A 415 19.29 9.90 -19.31
CA ASN A 415 20.26 8.90 -19.74
C ASN A 415 21.04 9.34 -20.98
N LEU A 416 20.38 9.95 -21.95
CA LEU A 416 21.02 10.50 -23.16
C LEU A 416 21.97 11.66 -22.82
N ALA A 417 21.58 12.57 -21.91
CA ALA A 417 22.42 13.66 -21.46
C ALA A 417 23.69 13.16 -20.74
N VAL A 418 23.55 12.14 -19.91
CA VAL A 418 24.69 11.48 -19.23
C VAL A 418 25.62 10.79 -20.22
N LEU A 419 25.08 10.15 -21.27
CA LEU A 419 25.87 9.54 -22.34
C LEU A 419 26.63 10.59 -23.15
N ARG A 420 25.98 11.70 -23.53
CA ARG A 420 26.60 12.83 -24.25
C ARG A 420 27.79 13.42 -23.51
N ARG A 421 27.67 13.62 -22.18
CA ARG A 421 28.76 14.14 -21.34
C ARG A 421 29.96 13.20 -21.26
N LYS A 422 29.76 11.90 -21.46
CA LYS A 422 30.83 10.90 -21.41
C LYS A 422 31.58 10.77 -22.74
N ASP A 423 30.91 11.03 -23.86
CA ASP A 423 31.43 10.74 -25.20
C ASP A 423 30.78 11.65 -26.28
N PRO A 424 31.20 12.93 -26.38
CA PRO A 424 30.54 13.93 -27.23
C PRO A 424 30.56 13.58 -28.73
N GLY A 425 31.49 12.73 -29.20
CA GLY A 425 31.64 12.37 -30.62
C GLY A 425 30.74 11.23 -31.12
N ARG A 426 30.04 10.50 -30.23
CA ARG A 426 29.37 9.23 -30.61
C ARG A 426 27.91 9.35 -31.06
N LEU A 427 27.34 10.55 -31.04
CA LEU A 427 25.94 10.83 -31.43
C LEU A 427 25.80 11.50 -32.80
N LEU A 428 26.91 11.85 -33.45
CA LEU A 428 26.95 12.42 -34.81
C LEU A 428 27.15 11.36 -35.90
N SER A 429 27.17 10.07 -35.54
CA SER A 429 27.47 8.96 -36.46
C SER A 429 26.41 7.86 -36.49
N ARG A 430 25.16 8.15 -36.09
CA ARG A 430 24.04 7.21 -36.22
C ARG A 430 22.78 7.90 -36.71
#